data_AF-U2PYE5-F1
#
_entry.id   AF-U2PYE5-F1
#
_cell.length_a   1.000
_cell.length_b   1.000
_cell.length_c   1.000
_cell.angle_alpha   90.00
_cell.angle_beta   90.00
_cell.angle_gamma   90.00
#
_symmetry.space_group_name_H-M   'P 1'
#
loop_
_entity.id
_entity.type
_entity.pdbx_description
1 polymer ?
#
loop_
_entity_poly.entity_id
_entity_poly.type
_entity_poly.pdbx_seq_one_letter_code
_entity_poly.pdbx_strand_id
1 'polypeptide(L)' 'MNKAVKCIVTFIITFIVVYIIVGYVLNGMFVGFKWNEGVSIWVKLKEYYVRNMPRNVLPTLVISIIITAIINKPKKIK' A
#
# COMPACT_ATOMS: atom_id res chain seq x y z
N MET A 1 -17.79 5.87 -17.63
CA MET A 1 -17.50 4.87 -16.57
C MET A 1 -18.49 5.08 -15.41
N ASN A 2 -19.14 4.01 -14.93
CA ASN A 2 -20.10 4.09 -13.82
C ASN A 2 -19.43 4.65 -12.55
N LYS A 3 -20.16 5.44 -11.74
CA LYS A 3 -19.67 6.03 -10.47
C LYS A 3 -19.07 4.97 -9.54
N ALA A 4 -19.71 3.80 -9.44
CA ALA A 4 -19.20 2.70 -8.63
C ALA A 4 -17.85 2.18 -9.16
N VAL A 5 -17.74 1.97 -10.48
CA VAL A 5 -16.50 1.51 -11.12
C VAL A 5 -15.39 2.54 -10.93
N LYS A 6 -15.69 3.84 -11.04
CA LYS A 6 -14.73 4.91 -10.77
C LYS A 6 -14.23 4.87 -9.33
N CYS A 7 -15.11 4.65 -8.36
CA CYS A 7 -14.75 4.53 -6.95
C CYS A 7 -13.81 3.33 -6.71
N ILE A 8 -14.14 2.16 -7.27
CA ILE A 8 -13.33 0.94 -7.15
C ILE A 8 -11.94 1.14 -7.77
N VAL A 9 -11.86 1.70 -8.98
CA VAL A 9 -10.57 1.99 -9.63
C VAL A 9 -9.75 2.97 -8.80
N THR A 10 -10.38 4.03 -8.27
CA THR A 10 -9.71 4.99 -7.38
C THR A 10 -9.17 4.29 -6.14
N PHE A 11 -9.95 3.39 -5.53
CA PHE A 11 -9.53 2.61 -4.37
C PHE A 11 -8.32 1.73 -4.68
N ILE A 12 -8.34 0.99 -5.79
CA ILE A 12 -7.25 0.09 -6.16
C ILE A 12 -5.94 0.86 -6.35
N ILE A 13 -5.98 1.97 -7.10
CA ILE A 13 -4.79 2.82 -7.33
C ILE A 13 -4.27 3.37 -6.00
N THR A 14 -5.18 3.91 -5.17
CA THR A 14 -4.83 4.48 -3.87
C THR A 14 -4.23 3.43 -2.94
N PHE A 15 -4.80 2.22 -2.92
CA PHE A 15 -4.32 1.10 -2.12
C PHE A 15 -2.89 0.72 -2.51
N ILE A 16 -2.58 0.60 -3.80
CA ILE A 16 -1.22 0.27 -4.28
C ILE A 16 -0.22 1.35 -3.85
N VAL A 17 -0.55 2.63 -4.06
CA VAL A 17 0.35 3.75 -3.72
C VAL A 17 0.60 3.81 -2.22
N VAL A 18 -0.46 3.72 -1.41
CA VAL A 18 -0.36 3.73 0.05
C VAL A 18 0.41 2.51 0.54
N TYR A 19 0.23 1.34 -0.06
CA TYR A 19 0.94 0.12 0.35
C TYR A 19 2.45 0.28 0.24
N ILE A 20 2.91 0.92 -0.84
CA ILE A 20 4.33 1.23 -1.06
C ILE A 20 4.83 2.20 0.01
N ILE A 21 4.08 3.27 0.29
CA ILE A 21 4.45 4.29 1.29
C ILE A 21 4.49 3.68 2.69
N VAL A 22 3.45 2.95 3.09
CA VAL A 22 3.37 2.29 4.40
C VAL A 22 4.46 1.23 4.54
N GLY A 23 4.72 0.45 3.48
CA GLY A 23 5.83 -0.50 3.45
C GLY A 23 7.18 0.17 3.63
N TYR A 24 7.37 1.36 3.06
CA TYR A 24 8.57 2.17 3.26
C TYR A 24 8.69 2.69 4.70
N VAL A 25 7.62 3.28 5.25
CA VAL A 25 7.62 3.94 6.57
C VAL A 25 7.69 2.93 7.72
N LEU A 26 6.92 1.84 7.67
CA LEU A 26 6.80 0.91 8.81
C LEU A 26 7.93 -0.10 8.91
N ASN A 27 8.58 -0.42 7.80
CA ASN A 27 9.58 -1.48 7.79
C ASN A 27 10.92 -1.03 7.28
N GLY A 28 11.08 0.25 6.92
CA GLY A 28 12.31 0.84 6.39
C GLY A 28 12.93 -0.12 5.40
N MET A 29 12.57 -0.08 4.11
CA MET A 29 12.96 -1.05 3.04
C MET A 29 14.45 -1.52 3.01
N PHE A 30 15.32 -0.97 3.86
CA PHE A 30 16.73 -1.26 4.04
C PHE A 30 17.19 -1.58 5.50
N VAL A 31 16.32 -1.53 6.51
CA VAL A 31 16.71 -1.61 7.95
C VAL A 31 16.16 -2.90 8.56
N GLY A 32 16.98 -3.97 8.51
CA GLY A 32 16.72 -5.19 9.28
C GLY A 32 17.08 -6.50 8.59
N PHE A 33 17.36 -6.49 7.28
CA PHE A 33 17.99 -7.66 6.66
C PHE A 33 19.46 -7.67 7.07
N LYS A 34 19.85 -8.65 7.90
CA LYS A 34 21.24 -9.11 7.92
C LYS A 34 21.59 -9.44 6.48
N TRP A 35 22.41 -8.61 5.85
CA TRP A 35 22.81 -8.75 4.46
C TRP A 35 23.63 -10.04 4.33
N ASN A 36 22.95 -11.15 4.04
CA ASN A 36 23.59 -12.41 3.76
C ASN A 36 23.89 -12.44 2.25
N GLU A 37 25.16 -12.30 1.88
CA GLU A 37 25.62 -12.26 0.49
C GLU A 37 25.35 -13.57 -0.26
N GLY A 38 25.10 -14.67 0.44
CA GLY A 38 24.81 -15.98 -0.16
C GLY A 38 23.41 -16.16 -0.73
N VAL A 39 22.51 -15.16 -0.62
CA VAL A 39 21.10 -15.29 -1.04
C VAL A 39 20.73 -14.23 -2.08
N SER A 40 20.06 -14.66 -3.15
CA SER A 40 19.65 -13.79 -4.25
C SER A 40 18.68 -12.69 -3.80
N ILE A 41 18.73 -11.55 -4.48
CA ILE A 41 17.89 -10.37 -4.20
C ILE A 41 16.39 -10.70 -4.24
N TRP A 42 15.98 -11.63 -5.12
CA TRP A 42 14.59 -12.06 -5.29
C TRP A 42 14.03 -12.77 -4.07
N VAL A 43 14.82 -13.66 -3.45
CA VAL A 43 14.40 -14.40 -2.26
C VAL A 43 14.25 -13.46 -1.07
N LYS A 44 15.15 -12.47 -0.94
CA LYS A 44 15.09 -11.44 0.11
C LYS A 44 13.85 -10.54 -0.03
N LEU A 45 13.56 -10.09 -1.26
CA LEU A 45 12.34 -9.32 -1.52
C LEU A 45 11.09 -10.14 -1.19
N LYS A 46 11.05 -11.42 -1.60
CA LYS A 46 9.94 -12.32 -1.28
C LYS A 46 9.75 -12.45 0.22
N GLU A 47 10.82 -12.71 0.98
CA GLU A 47 10.75 -12.83 2.44
C GLU A 47 10.27 -11.54 3.11
N TYR A 48 10.78 -10.39 2.67
CA TYR A 48 10.37 -9.08 3.16
C TYR A 48 8.87 -8.85 2.96
N TYR A 49 8.41 -9.02 1.72
CA TYR A 49 7.03 -8.76 1.36
C TYR A 49 6.08 -9.76 2.04
N VAL A 50 6.45 -11.04 2.13
CA VAL A 50 5.62 -12.07 2.77
C VAL A 50 5.51 -11.84 4.28
N ARG A 51 6.62 -11.52 4.96
CA ARG A 51 6.62 -11.37 6.42
C ARG A 51 5.97 -10.08 6.88
N ASN A 52 6.12 -9.00 6.12
CA ASN A 52 5.59 -7.68 6.47
C ASN A 52 4.24 -7.37 5.84
N MET A 53 3.75 -8.23 4.92
CA MET A 53 2.42 -8.10 4.30
C MET A 53 1.32 -7.88 5.34
N PRO A 54 1.17 -8.73 6.38
CA PRO A 54 0.05 -8.62 7.31
C PRO A 54 0.09 -7.32 8.11
N ARG A 55 1.30 -6.87 8.47
CA ARG A 55 1.54 -5.66 9.25
C ARG A 55 1.25 -4.39 8.44
N ASN A 56 1.52 -4.41 7.13
CA ASN A 56 1.34 -3.24 6.26
C ASN A 56 -0.08 -3.16 5.68
N VAL A 57 -0.78 -4.29 5.52
CA VAL A 57 -2.12 -4.33 4.92
C VAL A 57 -3.14 -3.51 5.72
N LEU A 58 -3.18 -3.67 7.04
CA LEU A 58 -4.15 -2.97 7.89
C LEU A 58 -4.04 -1.42 7.80
N PRO A 59 -2.87 -0.80 8.04
CA PRO A 59 -2.70 0.64 7.88
C PRO A 59 -2.94 1.10 6.43
N THR A 60 -2.56 0.29 5.44
CA THR A 60 -2.81 0.59 4.03
C THR A 60 -4.30 0.66 3.73
N LEU A 61 -5.10 -0.31 4.20
CA LEU A 61 -6.55 -0.34 4.00
C LEU A 61 -7.23 0.89 4.60
N VAL A 62 -6.87 1.25 5.83
CA VAL A 62 -7.48 2.40 6.51
C VAL A 62 -7.20 3.70 5.74
N ILE A 63 -5.94 3.94 5.38
CA ILE A 63 -5.53 5.16 4.68
C ILE A 63 -6.13 5.19 3.26
N SER A 64 -6.16 4.06 2.55
CA SER A 64 -6.70 4.02 1.18
C SER A 64 -8.21 4.26 1.14
N ILE A 65 -8.97 3.77 2.12
CA ILE A 65 -10.42 4.06 2.26
C ILE A 65 -10.64 5.56 2.48
N ILE A 66 -9.89 6.17 3.40
CA ILE A 66 -10.02 7.61 3.72
C ILE A 66 -9.74 8.46 2.48
N ILE A 67 -8.61 8.23 1.81
CA ILE A 67 -8.23 8.99 0.61
C ILE A 67 -9.26 8.79 -0.51
N THR A 68 -9.72 7.56 -0.72
CA THR A 68 -10.74 7.26 -1.74
C THR A 68 -12.05 7.98 -1.44
N ALA A 69 -12.46 8.05 -0.17
CA ALA A 69 -13.65 8.77 0.27
C ALA A 69 -13.51 10.29 0.07
N ILE A 70 -12.33 10.85 0.31
CA ILE A 70 -12.04 12.28 0.05
C ILE A 70 -12.13 12.58 -1.46
N ILE A 71 -11.51 11.76 -2.31
CA ILE A 71 -11.50 11.95 -3.77
C ILE A 71 -12.91 11.84 -4.36
N ASN A 72 -13.70 10.87 -3.88
CA ASN A 72 -15.05 10.61 -4.39
C ASN A 72 -16.15 11.38 -3.64
N LYS A 73 -15.79 12.28 -2.72
CA LYS A 73 -16.75 13.09 -1.99
C LYS A 73 -17.60 13.90 -3.00
N PRO A 74 -18.94 13.90 -2.87
CA PRO A 74 -19.78 14.70 -3.74
C PRO A 74 -19.40 16.18 -3.57
N LYS A 75 -19.02 16.84 -4.67
CA LYS A 75 -18.82 18.30 -4.66
C LYS A 75 -20.15 18.94 -4.26
N LYS A 76 -20.17 19.64 -3.11
CA LYS A 76 -21.26 20.56 -2.79
C LYS A 76 -21.17 21.69 -3.81
N ILE A 77 -22.11 21.72 -4.75
CA ILE A 77 -22.35 22.89 -5.59
C ILE A 77 -22.90 23.95 -4.62
N LYS A 78 -22.13 25.01 -4.39
CA LYS A 78 -22.63 26.23 -3.74
C LYS A 78 -23.37 27.05 -4.77
#